data_AF-R7IP65-F1
#
_entry.id   AF-R7IP65-F1
#
_cell.length_a   1.000
_cell.length_b   1.000
_cell.length_c   1.000
_cell.angle_alpha   90.00
_cell.angle_beta   90.00
_cell.angle_gamma   90.00
#
_symmetry.space_group_name_H-M   'P 1'
#
loop_
_entity.id
_entity.type
_entity.pdbx_description
1 polymer ?
#
loop_
_entity_poly.entity_id
_entity_poly.type
_entity_poly.pdbx_seq_one_letter_code
_entity_poly.pdbx_strand_id
1 'polypeptide(L)'
;MTHFKKIIMIVLLVAFAGIWGYLVYQVNANYPAAKNIAITEGKEGRYKGLRITPEGLEICSYEEAVDKYPELVSSYSSLDDEGTSLTGEMDLYNYVFVHIKIRNTMDTKLSMGKESILYWPIEVNGIESNCMDMFQFTQMNPSYTRTFEAGKEIELILPYAIYKEYVSLEKLKKSELKIVYSYYPTKNYILYKGDNA
;
A
#
# COMPACT_ATOMS: atom_id res chain seq x y z
N MET A 1 47.09 30.86 -22.51
CA MET A 1 45.61 30.91 -22.41
C MET A 1 44.98 29.57 -21.98
N THR A 2 45.52 28.43 -22.40
CA THR A 2 45.00 27.07 -22.10
C THR A 2 45.14 26.65 -20.63
N HIS A 3 46.23 26.99 -19.95
CA HIS A 3 46.41 26.66 -18.52
C HIS A 3 45.48 27.43 -17.59
N PHE A 4 45.24 28.72 -17.85
CA PHE A 4 44.35 29.55 -17.04
C PHE A 4 42.89 29.07 -17.14
N LYS A 5 42.44 28.68 -18.33
CA LYS A 5 41.13 28.04 -18.54
C LYS A 5 40.99 26.72 -17.80
N LYS A 6 42.05 25.89 -17.75
CA LYS A 6 42.06 24.63 -16.97
C LYS A 6 41.93 24.90 -15.46
N ILE A 7 42.64 25.90 -14.94
CA ILE A 7 42.57 26.26 -13.51
C ILE A 7 41.17 26.75 -13.15
N ILE A 8 40.56 27.64 -13.96
CA ILE A 8 39.19 28.10 -13.74
C ILE A 8 38.20 26.94 -13.75
N MET A 9 38.35 26.00 -14.70
CA MET A 9 37.47 24.83 -14.80
C MET A 9 37.57 23.93 -13.56
N ILE A 10 38.77 23.74 -13.01
CA ILE A 10 38.97 22.97 -11.76
C ILE A 10 38.30 23.69 -10.59
N VAL A 11 38.46 25.01 -10.46
CA VAL A 11 37.83 25.80 -9.40
C VAL A 11 36.31 25.71 -9.48
N LEU A 12 35.74 25.82 -10.68
CA LEU A 12 34.29 25.67 -10.88
C LEU A 12 33.81 24.26 -10.49
N LEU A 13 34.53 23.20 -10.88
CA LEU A 13 34.20 21.82 -10.50
C LEU A 13 34.20 21.63 -8.97
N VAL A 14 35.19 22.18 -8.27
CA VAL A 14 35.27 22.12 -6.80
C VAL A 14 34.12 22.91 -6.17
N ALA A 15 33.79 24.09 -6.69
CA ALA A 15 32.66 24.89 -6.21
C ALA A 15 31.33 24.16 -6.42
N PHE A 16 31.12 23.54 -7.60
CA PHE A 16 29.93 22.73 -7.89
C PHE A 16 29.83 21.52 -6.97
N ALA A 17 30.93 20.79 -6.75
CA ALA A 17 30.96 19.66 -5.83
C ALA A 17 30.65 20.08 -4.39
N GLY A 18 31.17 21.24 -3.96
CA GLY A 18 30.88 21.82 -2.64
C GLY A 18 29.41 22.20 -2.46
N ILE A 19 28.83 22.89 -3.44
CA ILE A 19 27.39 23.26 -3.43
C ILE A 19 26.53 21.99 -3.43
N TRP A 20 26.85 21.02 -4.29
CA TRP A 20 26.13 19.76 -4.35
C TRP A 20 26.20 18.99 -3.03
N GLY A 21 27.40 18.86 -2.44
CA GLY A 21 27.60 18.22 -1.14
C GLY A 21 26.82 18.90 -0.01
N TYR A 22 26.80 20.24 0.01
CA TYR A 22 26.00 21.01 0.96
C TYR A 22 24.50 20.77 0.78
N LEU A 23 23.99 20.76 -0.46
CA LEU A 23 22.59 20.48 -0.76
C LEU A 23 22.20 19.07 -0.33
N VAL A 24 23.03 18.06 -0.62
CA VAL A 24 22.79 16.67 -0.18
C VAL A 24 22.75 16.57 1.34
N TYR A 25 23.70 17.21 2.04
CA TYR A 25 23.72 17.25 3.49
C TYR A 25 22.45 17.90 4.07
N GLN A 26 22.07 19.07 3.53
CA GLN A 26 20.90 19.80 3.99
C GLN A 26 19.61 19.01 3.74
N VAL A 27 19.47 18.36 2.58
CA VAL A 27 18.33 17.50 2.26
C VAL A 27 18.28 16.31 3.22
N ASN A 28 19.38 15.61 3.46
CA ASN A 28 19.40 14.47 4.38
C ASN A 28 19.13 14.87 5.84
N ALA A 29 19.57 16.06 6.26
CA ALA A 29 19.30 16.58 7.60
C ALA A 29 17.82 16.96 7.78
N ASN A 30 17.19 17.53 6.75
CA ASN A 30 15.78 17.95 6.79
C ASN A 30 14.80 16.81 6.46
N TYR A 31 15.26 15.83 5.68
CA TYR A 31 14.50 14.67 5.22
C TYR A 31 15.26 13.38 5.52
N PRO A 32 15.41 13.00 6.80
CA PRO A 32 16.07 11.76 7.16
C PRO A 32 15.34 10.55 6.54
N ALA A 33 16.08 9.48 6.28
CA ALA A 33 15.51 8.24 5.78
C ALA A 33 14.34 7.80 6.68
N ALA A 34 13.21 7.46 6.05
CA ALA A 34 12.00 7.15 6.78
C ALA A 34 12.23 5.97 7.74
N LYS A 35 11.88 6.17 9.02
CA LYS A 35 11.94 5.09 9.99
C LYS A 35 10.83 4.09 9.67
N ASN A 36 11.21 2.83 9.45
CA ASN A 36 10.30 1.72 9.22
C ASN A 36 9.67 1.26 10.54
N ILE A 37 8.33 1.24 10.61
CA ILE A 37 7.57 0.77 11.77
C ILE A 37 6.57 -0.28 11.29
N ALA A 38 6.82 -1.53 11.65
CA ALA A 38 5.94 -2.64 11.38
C ALA A 38 4.92 -2.79 12.52
N ILE A 39 3.66 -3.07 12.16
CA ILE A 39 2.67 -3.65 13.08
C ILE A 39 2.31 -5.06 12.60
N THR A 40 2.06 -5.97 13.54
CA THR A 40 1.64 -7.35 13.26
C THR A 40 0.20 -7.55 13.71
N GLU A 41 -0.36 -8.72 13.43
CA GLU A 41 -1.68 -9.14 13.92
C GLU A 41 -1.86 -8.84 15.42
N GLY A 42 -3.03 -8.29 15.76
CA GLY A 42 -3.41 -7.89 17.12
C GLY A 42 -2.65 -6.68 17.69
N LYS A 43 -1.67 -6.12 16.97
CA LYS A 43 -0.93 -4.92 17.40
C LYS A 43 -1.49 -3.66 16.74
N GLU A 44 -1.78 -2.68 17.56
CA GLU A 44 -2.37 -1.41 17.10
C GLU A 44 -1.33 -0.52 16.41
N GLY A 45 -1.67 -0.04 15.22
CA GLY A 45 -1.02 1.08 14.54
C GLY A 45 -1.85 2.36 14.62
N ARG A 46 -1.23 3.48 14.24
CA ARG A 46 -1.91 4.78 14.15
C ARG A 46 -1.68 5.43 12.80
N TYR A 47 -2.73 6.02 12.27
CA TYR A 47 -2.69 6.77 11.03
C TYR A 47 -3.73 7.90 11.05
N LYS A 48 -3.29 9.15 11.13
CA LYS A 48 -4.14 10.36 10.94
C LYS A 48 -5.45 10.35 11.75
N GLY A 49 -5.36 10.03 13.04
CA GLY A 49 -6.52 9.95 13.93
C GLY A 49 -7.24 8.60 13.92
N LEU A 50 -6.84 7.68 13.05
CA LEU A 50 -7.29 6.29 13.03
C LEU A 50 -6.35 5.40 13.83
N ARG A 51 -6.95 4.44 14.53
CA ARG A 51 -6.29 3.28 15.13
C ARG A 51 -6.58 2.08 14.26
N ILE A 52 -5.54 1.38 13.83
CA ILE A 52 -5.61 0.24 12.91
C ILE A 52 -5.19 -1.00 13.69
N THR A 53 -5.99 -2.05 13.64
CA THR A 53 -5.69 -3.35 14.27
C THR A 53 -5.80 -4.43 13.21
N PRO A 54 -4.69 -5.02 12.75
CA PRO A 54 -4.73 -6.14 11.81
C PRO A 54 -5.28 -7.38 12.52
N GLU A 55 -6.19 -8.09 11.86
CA GLU A 55 -6.85 -9.29 12.39
C GLU A 55 -6.40 -10.56 11.68
N GLY A 56 -5.80 -10.43 10.49
CA GLY A 56 -5.31 -11.56 9.74
C GLY A 56 -5.22 -11.27 8.25
N LEU A 57 -4.78 -12.30 7.53
CA LEU A 57 -4.45 -12.28 6.12
C LEU A 57 -4.89 -13.59 5.51
N GLU A 58 -5.42 -13.53 4.30
CA GLU A 58 -5.77 -14.70 3.50
C GLU A 58 -5.15 -14.56 2.10
N ILE A 59 -4.58 -15.65 1.59
CA ILE A 59 -3.98 -15.69 0.26
C ILE A 59 -4.64 -16.82 -0.52
N CYS A 60 -5.33 -16.45 -1.59
CA CYS A 60 -6.18 -17.34 -2.37
C CYS A 60 -5.83 -17.27 -3.86
N SER A 61 -6.05 -18.37 -4.58
CA SER A 61 -6.23 -18.29 -6.03
C SER A 61 -7.52 -17.53 -6.37
N TYR A 62 -7.71 -17.14 -7.63
CA TYR A 62 -8.97 -16.53 -8.07
C TYR A 62 -10.17 -17.45 -7.81
N GLU A 63 -10.04 -18.74 -8.10
CA GLU A 63 -11.10 -19.73 -7.94
C GLU A 63 -11.50 -19.88 -6.47
N GLU A 64 -10.52 -19.94 -5.56
CA GLU A 64 -10.75 -19.95 -4.11
C GLU A 64 -11.37 -18.63 -3.63
N ALA A 65 -10.93 -17.50 -4.19
CA ALA A 65 -11.42 -16.17 -3.82
C ALA A 65 -12.89 -15.98 -4.20
N VAL A 66 -13.32 -16.42 -5.39
CA VAL A 66 -14.71 -16.31 -5.84
C VAL A 66 -15.65 -17.22 -5.06
N ASP A 67 -15.21 -18.42 -4.69
CA ASP A 67 -15.98 -19.33 -3.84
C ASP A 67 -16.22 -18.71 -2.45
N LYS A 68 -15.19 -18.08 -1.89
CA LYS A 68 -15.25 -17.49 -0.55
C LYS A 68 -15.91 -16.11 -0.51
N TYR A 69 -15.69 -15.29 -1.53
CA TYR A 69 -16.19 -13.93 -1.67
C TYR A 69 -16.91 -13.77 -3.01
N PRO A 70 -18.15 -14.29 -3.15
CA PRO A 70 -18.92 -14.21 -4.39
C PRO A 70 -19.15 -12.78 -4.89
N GLU A 71 -19.17 -11.80 -3.97
CA GLU A 71 -19.27 -10.37 -4.28
C GLU A 71 -18.11 -9.85 -5.15
N LEU A 72 -16.96 -10.53 -5.15
CA LEU A 72 -15.81 -10.19 -6.00
C LEU A 72 -16.22 -10.22 -7.49
N VAL A 73 -17.02 -11.20 -7.91
CA VAL A 73 -17.50 -11.34 -9.30
C VAL A 73 -18.49 -10.23 -9.65
N SER A 74 -19.33 -9.84 -8.69
CA SER A 74 -20.31 -8.77 -8.88
C SER A 74 -19.70 -7.37 -8.99
N SER A 75 -18.40 -7.22 -8.71
CA SER A 75 -17.72 -5.92 -8.71
C SER A 75 -17.73 -5.23 -10.08
N TYR A 76 -17.84 -6.00 -11.17
CA TYR A 76 -17.86 -5.47 -12.53
C TYR A 76 -19.17 -5.77 -13.29
N SER A 77 -20.13 -6.48 -12.69
CA SER A 77 -21.34 -6.91 -13.39
C SER A 77 -22.25 -5.77 -13.86
N SER A 78 -22.11 -4.57 -13.29
CA SER A 78 -22.84 -3.36 -13.71
C SER A 78 -22.16 -2.57 -14.84
N LEU A 79 -20.96 -2.97 -15.26
CA LEU A 79 -20.18 -2.33 -16.33
C LEU A 79 -20.26 -3.10 -17.66
N ASP A 80 -20.96 -4.24 -17.67
CA ASP A 80 -21.01 -5.21 -18.77
C ASP A 80 -21.99 -4.88 -19.92
N ASP A 81 -22.58 -3.68 -19.98
CA ASP A 81 -23.48 -3.30 -21.10
C ASP A 81 -22.74 -3.21 -22.46
N GLU A 82 -21.39 -3.20 -22.49
CA GLU A 82 -20.57 -3.19 -23.72
C GLU A 82 -19.74 -4.47 -23.99
N GLY A 83 -19.91 -5.55 -23.21
CA GLY A 83 -19.43 -6.88 -23.61
C GLY A 83 -17.90 -7.06 -23.78
N THR A 84 -17.07 -6.17 -23.24
CA THR A 84 -15.63 -6.43 -23.05
C THR A 84 -15.40 -6.88 -21.61
N SER A 85 -15.33 -8.20 -21.42
CA SER A 85 -15.20 -8.86 -20.13
C SER A 85 -13.98 -8.38 -19.33
N LEU A 86 -14.15 -7.40 -18.44
CA LEU A 86 -13.17 -7.15 -17.36
C LEU A 86 -13.07 -8.36 -16.43
N THR A 87 -14.10 -9.21 -16.41
CA THR A 87 -14.14 -10.52 -15.74
C THR A 87 -13.17 -11.54 -16.33
N GLY A 88 -12.79 -11.40 -17.62
CA GLY A 88 -11.91 -12.34 -18.33
C GLY A 88 -10.43 -12.21 -17.99
N GLU A 89 -10.03 -11.19 -17.24
CA GLU A 89 -8.65 -11.03 -16.75
C GLU A 89 -8.54 -11.30 -15.25
N MET A 90 -9.65 -11.48 -14.52
CA MET A 90 -9.64 -11.66 -13.06
C MET A 90 -9.02 -13.00 -12.62
N ASP A 91 -9.05 -14.00 -13.49
CA ASP A 91 -8.40 -15.30 -13.30
C ASP A 91 -6.88 -15.23 -13.44
N LEU A 92 -6.33 -14.12 -13.93
CA LEU A 92 -4.88 -13.88 -14.00
C LEU A 92 -4.29 -13.45 -12.66
N TYR A 93 -5.09 -13.29 -11.61
CA TYR A 93 -4.66 -12.79 -10.30
C TYR A 93 -4.74 -13.84 -9.20
N ASN A 94 -3.77 -13.78 -8.29
CA ASN A 94 -3.92 -14.28 -6.93
C ASN A 94 -4.41 -13.14 -6.05
N TYR A 95 -5.20 -13.46 -5.03
CA TYR A 95 -5.77 -12.46 -4.14
C TYR A 95 -5.13 -12.52 -2.76
N VAL A 96 -4.88 -11.34 -2.20
CA VAL A 96 -4.48 -11.15 -0.82
C VAL A 96 -5.57 -10.33 -0.14
N PHE A 97 -6.28 -10.94 0.82
CA PHE A 97 -7.30 -10.26 1.62
C PHE A 97 -6.73 -9.97 2.99
N VAL A 98 -6.71 -8.71 3.38
CA VAL A 98 -6.21 -8.30 4.70
C VAL A 98 -7.37 -7.81 5.54
N HIS A 99 -7.62 -8.48 6.66
CA HIS A 99 -8.69 -8.14 7.58
C HIS A 99 -8.15 -7.16 8.61
N ILE A 100 -8.82 -6.01 8.75
CA ILE A 100 -8.45 -4.99 9.73
C ILE A 100 -9.69 -4.49 10.48
N LYS A 101 -9.49 -4.16 11.75
CA LYS A 101 -10.34 -3.22 12.48
C LYS A 101 -9.76 -1.84 12.39
N ILE A 102 -10.62 -0.86 12.18
CA ILE A 102 -10.21 0.52 12.19
C ILE A 102 -11.17 1.40 12.97
N ARG A 103 -10.61 2.17 13.90
CA ARG A 103 -11.36 3.03 14.80
C ARG A 103 -10.94 4.47 14.65
N ASN A 104 -11.90 5.37 14.46
CA ASN A 104 -11.64 6.79 14.60
C ASN A 104 -11.46 7.14 16.07
N THR A 105 -10.27 7.61 16.43
CA THR A 105 -9.92 8.01 17.80
C THR A 105 -10.18 9.47 18.09
N MET A 106 -10.59 10.23 17.07
CA MET A 106 -11.00 11.62 17.19
C MET A 106 -12.45 11.71 17.71
N ASP A 107 -12.78 12.85 18.29
CA ASP A 107 -14.12 13.27 18.69
C ASP A 107 -14.97 13.80 17.52
N THR A 108 -14.36 13.97 16.34
CA THR A 108 -15.02 14.42 15.11
C THR A 108 -15.01 13.34 14.03
N LYS A 109 -15.98 13.42 13.11
CA LYS A 109 -15.98 12.64 11.87
C LYS A 109 -14.72 12.92 11.05
N LEU A 110 -14.10 11.86 10.51
CA LEU A 110 -12.90 11.94 9.68
C LEU A 110 -13.22 11.58 8.23
N SER A 111 -12.77 12.41 7.28
CA SER A 111 -12.78 12.13 5.84
C SER A 111 -11.34 12.15 5.34
N MET A 112 -10.92 11.09 4.64
CA MET A 112 -9.51 10.93 4.25
C MET A 112 -9.18 11.43 2.83
N GLY A 113 -10.18 11.71 1.99
CA GLY A 113 -9.96 12.23 0.63
C GLY A 113 -8.92 11.44 -0.16
N LYS A 114 -7.84 12.10 -0.60
CA LYS A 114 -6.72 11.51 -1.36
C LYS A 114 -5.82 10.58 -0.53
N GLU A 115 -5.99 10.57 0.78
CA GLU A 115 -5.17 9.81 1.73
C GLU A 115 -5.93 8.58 2.25
N SER A 116 -7.03 8.23 1.55
CA SER A 116 -7.91 7.09 1.79
C SER A 116 -7.13 5.77 1.89
N ILE A 117 -7.69 4.84 2.68
CA ILE A 117 -7.19 3.47 2.83
C ILE A 117 -7.08 2.77 1.48
N LEU A 118 -7.98 3.10 0.54
CA LEU A 118 -7.94 2.62 -0.85
C LEU A 118 -6.58 2.75 -1.53
N TYR A 119 -5.78 3.75 -1.13
CA TYR A 119 -4.48 4.04 -1.74
C TYR A 119 -3.30 3.43 -0.97
N TRP A 120 -3.54 2.55 -0.01
CA TRP A 120 -2.46 1.83 0.68
C TRP A 120 -1.96 0.69 -0.20
N PRO A 121 -0.72 0.72 -0.69
CA PRO A 121 -0.21 -0.34 -1.54
C PRO A 121 0.28 -1.53 -0.72
N ILE A 122 0.40 -2.65 -1.43
CA ILE A 122 1.05 -3.86 -0.93
C ILE A 122 2.44 -4.01 -1.55
N GLU A 123 3.43 -4.33 -0.72
CA GLU A 123 4.77 -4.71 -1.16
C GLU A 123 4.94 -6.21 -0.97
N VAL A 124 5.41 -6.88 -2.02
CA VAL A 124 5.69 -8.31 -2.03
C VAL A 124 7.19 -8.50 -2.22
N ASN A 125 7.90 -8.96 -1.18
CA ASN A 125 9.38 -9.10 -1.18
C ASN A 125 10.14 -7.83 -1.65
N GLY A 126 9.65 -6.66 -1.26
CA GLY A 126 10.28 -5.38 -1.63
C GLY A 126 9.97 -4.88 -3.04
N ILE A 127 9.10 -5.56 -3.79
CA ILE A 127 8.48 -5.04 -5.01
C ILE A 127 7.16 -4.37 -4.63
N GLU A 128 7.04 -3.07 -4.89
CA GLU A 128 5.78 -2.34 -4.73
C GLU A 128 4.77 -2.83 -5.78
N SER A 129 3.59 -3.24 -5.34
CA SER A 129 2.46 -3.60 -6.21
C SER A 129 1.36 -2.54 -6.15
N ASN A 130 0.37 -2.68 -7.01
CA ASN A 130 -0.74 -1.75 -7.17
C ASN A 130 -1.55 -1.57 -5.87
N CYS A 131 -2.20 -0.42 -5.74
CA CYS A 131 -3.24 -0.19 -4.74
C CYS A 131 -4.45 -1.10 -4.98
N MET A 132 -5.37 -1.15 -4.02
CA MET A 132 -6.60 -1.94 -4.14
C MET A 132 -7.46 -1.45 -5.31
N ASP A 133 -8.13 -2.38 -5.98
CA ASP A 133 -9.20 -2.02 -6.91
C ASP A 133 -10.38 -1.43 -6.13
N MET A 134 -10.85 -0.27 -6.59
CA MET A 134 -11.89 0.48 -5.89
C MET A 134 -13.24 -0.22 -5.92
N PHE A 135 -13.58 -0.90 -7.01
CA PHE A 135 -14.87 -1.61 -7.14
C PHE A 135 -14.88 -2.83 -6.24
N GLN A 136 -13.82 -3.64 -6.28
CA GLN A 136 -13.65 -4.80 -5.40
C GLN A 136 -13.70 -4.37 -3.92
N PHE A 137 -12.93 -3.35 -3.54
CA PHE A 137 -12.95 -2.85 -2.16
C PHE A 137 -14.34 -2.36 -1.75
N THR A 138 -15.05 -1.63 -2.61
CA THR A 138 -16.37 -1.09 -2.27
C THR A 138 -17.42 -2.20 -2.12
N GLN A 139 -17.39 -3.22 -2.99
CA GLN A 139 -18.32 -4.35 -2.88
C GLN A 139 -18.08 -5.20 -1.63
N MET A 140 -16.81 -5.43 -1.28
CA MET A 140 -16.44 -6.19 -0.09
C MET A 140 -16.66 -5.40 1.22
N ASN A 141 -16.79 -4.07 1.14
CA ASN A 141 -16.97 -3.18 2.28
C ASN A 141 -18.19 -2.26 2.11
N PRO A 142 -19.42 -2.79 2.00
CA PRO A 142 -20.60 -1.99 1.69
C PRO A 142 -20.96 -0.97 2.80
N SER A 143 -20.48 -1.20 4.03
CA SER A 143 -20.64 -0.27 5.16
C SER A 143 -19.67 0.91 5.10
N TYR A 144 -18.63 0.87 4.26
CA TYR A 144 -17.64 1.92 4.16
C TYR A 144 -18.13 3.09 3.31
N THR A 145 -18.40 4.21 3.98
CA THR A 145 -18.93 5.44 3.35
C THR A 145 -17.85 6.49 3.05
N ARG A 146 -16.58 6.06 2.90
CA ARG A 146 -15.39 6.94 2.73
C ARG A 146 -15.09 7.86 3.92
N THR A 147 -15.79 7.65 5.03
CA THR A 147 -15.65 8.45 6.25
C THR A 147 -15.70 7.57 7.47
N PHE A 148 -15.07 8.03 8.55
CA PHE A 148 -15.05 7.33 9.83
C PHE A 148 -15.74 8.20 10.88
N GLU A 149 -16.86 7.72 11.41
CA GLU A 149 -17.61 8.42 12.45
C GLU A 149 -16.83 8.45 13.78
N ALA A 150 -16.99 9.53 14.55
CA ALA A 150 -16.25 9.74 15.79
C ALA A 150 -16.37 8.57 16.77
N GLY A 151 -15.24 8.08 17.28
CA GLY A 151 -15.18 6.97 18.23
C GLY A 151 -15.61 5.60 17.71
N LYS A 152 -16.13 5.50 16.47
CA LYS A 152 -16.66 4.26 15.88
C LYS A 152 -15.53 3.41 15.30
N GLU A 153 -15.72 2.11 15.45
CA GLU A 153 -14.90 1.07 14.85
C GLU A 153 -15.68 0.44 13.70
N ILE A 154 -14.97 0.16 12.61
CA ILE A 154 -15.48 -0.62 11.49
C ILE A 154 -14.46 -1.72 11.15
N GLU A 155 -14.96 -2.85 10.72
CA GLU A 155 -14.17 -3.94 10.14
C GLU A 155 -14.10 -3.74 8.63
N LEU A 156 -12.91 -3.91 8.07
CA LEU A 156 -12.66 -3.79 6.64
C LEU A 156 -11.85 -4.98 6.14
N ILE A 157 -12.15 -5.40 4.91
CA ILE A 157 -11.34 -6.32 4.13
C ILE A 157 -10.62 -5.50 3.06
N LEU A 158 -9.29 -5.60 3.00
CA LEU A 158 -8.47 -4.94 1.99
C LEU A 158 -8.14 -5.96 0.89
N PRO A 159 -8.79 -5.92 -0.30
CA PRO A 159 -8.52 -6.85 -1.38
C PRO A 159 -7.40 -6.34 -2.28
N TYR A 160 -6.33 -7.13 -2.40
CA TYR A 160 -5.24 -6.87 -3.33
C TYR A 160 -5.18 -7.96 -4.39
N ALA A 161 -5.29 -7.57 -5.66
CA ALA A 161 -5.11 -8.45 -6.80
C ALA A 161 -3.64 -8.43 -7.26
N ILE A 162 -2.98 -9.58 -7.21
CA ILE A 162 -1.57 -9.76 -7.57
C ILE A 162 -1.47 -10.62 -8.81
N TYR A 163 -0.95 -10.07 -9.91
CA TYR A 163 -0.76 -10.82 -11.16
C TYR A 163 0.05 -12.11 -10.93
N LYS A 164 -0.54 -13.24 -11.33
CA LYS A 164 0.05 -14.59 -11.24
C LYS A 164 1.39 -14.66 -11.98
N GLU A 165 1.54 -13.90 -13.07
CA GLU A 165 2.77 -13.83 -13.87
C GLU A 165 3.95 -13.21 -13.08
N TYR A 166 3.67 -12.25 -12.18
CA TYR A 166 4.71 -11.61 -11.37
C TYR A 166 5.07 -12.43 -10.14
N VAL A 167 4.07 -13.00 -9.47
CA VAL A 167 4.25 -13.81 -8.26
C VAL A 167 3.27 -14.97 -8.26
N SER A 168 3.78 -16.20 -8.36
CA SER A 168 2.97 -17.41 -8.23
C SER A 168 2.35 -17.52 -6.83
N LEU A 169 1.23 -18.25 -6.71
CA LEU A 169 0.52 -18.42 -5.44
C LEU A 169 1.44 -19.00 -4.35
N GLU A 170 2.21 -20.04 -4.68
CA GLU A 170 3.18 -20.66 -3.79
C GLU A 170 4.25 -19.68 -3.31
N LYS A 171 4.75 -18.81 -4.20
CA LYS A 171 5.73 -17.79 -3.83
C LYS A 171 5.07 -16.73 -2.95
N LEU A 172 3.85 -16.31 -3.28
CA LEU A 172 3.10 -15.31 -2.52
C LEU A 172 2.86 -15.77 -1.07
N LYS A 173 2.44 -17.02 -0.87
CA LYS A 173 2.25 -17.64 0.46
C LYS A 173 3.51 -17.69 1.33
N LYS A 174 4.69 -17.73 0.70
CA LYS A 174 6.00 -17.72 1.39
C LYS A 174 6.64 -16.33 1.47
N SER A 175 6.02 -15.33 0.87
CA SER A 175 6.60 -13.98 0.75
C SER A 175 6.42 -13.16 2.02
N GLU A 176 7.32 -12.21 2.25
CA GLU A 176 7.05 -11.11 3.17
C GLU A 176 6.12 -10.11 2.48
N LEU A 177 4.99 -9.81 3.13
CA LEU A 177 3.98 -8.88 2.64
C LEU A 177 3.91 -7.65 3.54
N LYS A 178 3.93 -6.45 2.94
CA LYS A 178 3.80 -5.18 3.67
C LYS A 178 2.67 -4.34 3.11
N ILE A 179 1.70 -4.00 3.94
CA ILE A 179 0.62 -3.08 3.56
C ILE A 179 1.02 -1.71 4.09
N VAL A 180 1.48 -0.83 3.20
CA VAL A 180 2.05 0.46 3.58
C VAL A 180 0.94 1.49 3.70
N TYR A 181 0.80 2.08 4.89
CA TYR A 181 -0.21 3.10 5.16
C TYR A 181 0.38 4.48 5.48
N SER A 182 1.70 4.59 5.57
CA SER A 182 2.41 5.87 5.69
C SER A 182 3.80 5.71 5.09
N TYR A 183 4.32 6.76 4.44
CA TYR A 183 5.63 6.76 3.78
C TYR A 183 6.66 7.67 4.45
N TYR A 184 6.28 8.88 4.85
CA TYR A 184 7.19 9.86 5.43
C TYR A 184 6.47 10.70 6.50
N PRO A 185 7.12 11.08 7.62
CA PRO A 185 8.52 10.79 8.01
C PRO A 185 8.75 9.37 8.54
N THR A 186 7.68 8.61 8.74
CA THR A 186 7.74 7.21 9.17
C THR A 186 7.04 6.34 8.13
N LYS A 187 7.72 5.28 7.70
CA LYS A 187 7.12 4.26 6.85
C LYS A 187 6.42 3.25 7.75
N ASN A 188 5.12 3.40 7.89
CA ASN A 188 4.32 2.53 8.75
C ASN A 188 3.60 1.50 7.88
N TYR A 189 3.68 0.24 8.26
CA TYR A 189 3.09 -0.84 7.49
C TYR A 189 2.60 -1.99 8.37
N ILE A 190 1.58 -2.70 7.87
CA ILE A 190 1.19 -3.99 8.41
C ILE A 190 2.13 -5.03 7.83
N LEU A 191 2.79 -5.81 8.68
CA LEU A 191 3.74 -6.84 8.28
C LEU A 191 3.11 -8.22 8.44
N TYR A 192 3.09 -8.96 7.35
CA TYR A 192 2.84 -10.39 7.37
C TYR A 192 4.08 -11.13 6.87
N LYS A 193 4.46 -12.18 7.59
CA LYS A 193 5.53 -13.09 7.19
C LYS A 193 4.85 -14.33 6.63
N GLY A 194 5.18 -14.69 5.39
CA GLY A 194 4.72 -15.94 4.81
C GLY A 194 5.18 -17.15 5.62
N ASP A 195 4.56 -18.28 5.34
CA ASP A 195 4.89 -19.55 5.98
C ASP A 195 6.31 -19.92 5.56
N ASN A 196 7.27 -19.74 6.48
CA ASN A 196 8.61 -20.25 6.30
C ASN A 196 8.53 -21.78 6.35
N ALA A 197 8.67 -22.43 5.20
CA ALA A 197 8.93 -23.87 5.12
C ALA A 197 10.28 -24.21 5.76
#